data_AF-A0A2D4ILD7-F1
#
_entry.id   AF-A0A2D4ILD7-F1
#
_cell.length_a   1.000
_cell.length_b   1.000
_cell.length_c   1.000
_cell.angle_alpha   90.00
_cell.angle_beta   90.00
_cell.angle_gamma   90.00
#
_symmetry.space_group_name_H-M   'P 1'
#
loop_
_entity.id
_entity.type
_entity.pdbx_description
1 polymer ?
#
loop_
_entity_poly.entity_id
_entity_poly.type
_entity_poly.pdbx_seq_one_letter_code
_entity_poly.pdbx_strand_id
1 'polypeptide(L)'
;STKGNRKDNRNLIEEWLQALPGSRYVWNRNDLFEAAKDPKVRRLMGLFEPSDMKYELNRDKRTDPSLAEMTEVAIQLLSSNPKGFYLFVEDKSWIPAMMAFSGSSQFPKQSKEEPIVEEELGGGANEQLIFT
;
A
#
# COMPACT_ATOMS: atom_id res chain seq x y z
N SER A 1 -6.83 12.70 14.20
CA SER A 1 -5.41 12.47 14.52
C SER A 1 -5.32 11.53 15.71
N THR A 2 -4.96 10.28 15.47
CA THR A 2 -4.67 9.30 16.53
C THR A 2 -3.26 9.54 17.06
N LYS A 3 -3.06 9.35 18.36
CA LYS A 3 -1.77 9.57 19.02
C LYS A 3 -0.79 8.46 18.61
N GLY A 4 0.46 8.84 18.29
CA GLY A 4 1.51 7.88 17.99
C GLY A 4 1.88 7.00 19.20
N ASN A 5 2.31 5.77 18.94
CA ASN A 5 2.61 4.76 19.97
C ASN A 5 4.04 4.81 20.53
N ARG A 6 4.90 5.68 19.99
CA ARG A 6 6.31 5.78 20.39
C ARG A 6 6.45 6.38 21.80
N LYS A 7 7.37 5.84 22.59
CA LYS A 7 7.64 6.26 23.98
C LYS A 7 8.96 7.03 24.15
N ASP A 8 9.73 7.18 23.09
CA ASP A 8 11.07 7.76 23.09
C ASP A 8 11.11 9.23 22.62
N ASN A 9 9.94 9.87 22.49
CA ASN A 9 9.78 11.27 22.09
C ASN A 9 10.43 11.64 20.74
N ARG A 10 10.64 10.64 19.86
CA ARG A 10 11.25 10.83 18.54
C ARG A 10 10.19 10.88 17.44
N ASN A 11 10.32 11.88 16.56
CA ASN A 11 9.56 11.94 15.32
C ASN A 11 10.41 11.39 14.16
N LEU A 12 10.20 10.12 13.82
CA LEU A 12 10.97 9.46 12.76
C LEU A 12 10.69 10.04 11.36
N ILE A 13 9.51 10.65 11.15
CA ILE A 13 9.18 11.31 9.89
C ILE A 13 10.09 12.54 9.73
N GLU A 14 10.18 13.37 10.76
CA GLU A 14 11.05 14.55 10.74
C GLU A 14 12.53 14.17 10.60
N GLU A 15 12.99 13.17 11.35
CA GLU A 15 14.38 12.69 11.25
C GLU A 15 14.71 12.21 9.82
N TRP A 16 13.81 11.46 9.18
CA TRP A 16 13.99 11.00 7.81
C TRP A 16 14.00 12.16 6.81
N LEU A 17 13.09 13.14 6.97
CA LEU A 17 13.04 14.33 6.12
C LEU A 17 14.32 15.17 6.22
N GLN A 18 14.86 15.33 7.43
CA GLN A 18 16.10 16.07 7.68
C GLN A 18 17.34 15.35 7.12
N ALA A 19 17.37 14.03 7.22
CA ALA A 19 18.51 13.23 6.75
C ALA A 19 18.64 13.18 5.23
N LEU A 20 17.54 13.35 4.49
CA LEU A 20 17.50 13.09 3.04
C LEU A 20 16.98 14.30 2.26
N PRO A 21 17.85 15.08 1.61
CA PRO A 21 17.43 16.21 0.78
C PRO A 21 16.54 15.79 -0.39
N GLY A 22 15.48 16.56 -0.67
CA GLY A 22 14.49 16.23 -1.71
C GLY A 22 13.55 15.09 -1.31
N SER A 23 13.46 14.79 -0.01
CA SER A 23 12.46 13.90 0.55
C SER A 23 11.11 14.60 0.73
N ARG A 24 10.03 13.85 0.63
CA ARG A 24 8.67 14.32 0.88
C ARG A 24 7.89 13.25 1.65
N TYR A 25 7.11 13.71 2.62
CA TYR A 25 6.16 12.88 3.38
C TYR A 25 4.74 13.19 2.91
N VAL A 26 3.94 12.14 2.71
CA VAL A 26 2.52 12.24 2.32
C VAL A 26 1.68 11.25 3.12
N TRP A 27 0.42 11.58 3.36
CA TRP A 27 -0.48 10.75 4.16
C TRP A 27 -1.88 10.61 3.55
N ASN A 28 -2.12 11.19 2.38
CA ASN A 28 -3.37 11.04 1.64
C ASN A 28 -3.09 10.89 0.14
N ARG A 29 -4.11 10.42 -0.57
CA ARG A 29 -4.08 10.14 -2.01
C ARG A 29 -3.74 11.37 -2.84
N ASN A 30 -4.26 12.54 -2.50
CA ASN A 30 -4.02 13.76 -3.29
C ASN A 30 -2.55 14.19 -3.19
N ASP A 31 -2.02 14.25 -1.97
CA ASP A 31 -0.62 14.61 -1.72
C ASP A 31 0.34 13.62 -2.38
N LEU A 32 -0.02 12.33 -2.45
CA LEU A 32 0.74 11.31 -3.17
C LEU A 32 0.89 11.66 -4.66
N PHE A 33 -0.22 12.00 -5.33
CA PHE A 33 -0.18 12.39 -6.75
C PHE A 33 0.49 13.74 -6.99
N GLU A 34 0.35 14.69 -6.07
CA GLU A 34 1.07 15.97 -6.15
C GLU A 34 2.57 15.75 -6.01
N ALA A 35 2.99 14.88 -5.09
CA ALA A 35 4.39 14.52 -4.90
C ALA A 35 4.99 13.86 -6.15
N ALA A 36 4.24 12.98 -6.81
CA ALA A 36 4.68 12.30 -8.04
C ALA A 36 4.94 13.27 -9.22
N LYS A 37 4.24 14.42 -9.23
CA LYS A 37 4.36 15.44 -10.28
C LYS A 37 5.45 16.47 -9.99
N ASP A 38 5.93 16.56 -8.75
CA ASP A 38 6.94 17.55 -8.36
C ASP A 38 8.35 17.05 -8.71
N PRO A 39 9.04 17.67 -9.68
CA PRO A 39 10.39 17.25 -10.09
C PRO A 39 11.45 17.45 -9.00
N LYS A 40 11.14 18.17 -7.92
CA LYS A 40 12.03 18.35 -6.76
C LYS A 40 11.99 17.16 -5.81
N VAL A 41 10.95 16.33 -5.89
CA VAL A 41 10.81 15.14 -5.06
C VAL A 41 11.68 14.03 -5.63
N ARG A 42 12.65 13.59 -4.85
CA ARG A 42 13.55 12.48 -5.19
C ARG A 42 13.29 11.24 -4.36
N ARG A 43 12.68 11.41 -3.19
CA ARG A 43 12.34 10.34 -2.24
C ARG A 43 10.97 10.63 -1.65
N LEU A 44 10.17 9.60 -1.50
CA LEU A 44 8.79 9.74 -1.06
C LEU A 44 8.49 8.71 0.02
N MET A 45 7.96 9.18 1.15
CA MET A 45 7.43 8.33 2.21
C MET A 45 5.92 8.58 2.28
N GLY A 46 5.13 7.56 1.93
CA GLY A 46 3.68 7.57 2.05
C GLY A 46 3.23 6.71 3.22
N LEU A 47 2.55 7.31 4.21
CA LEU A 47 1.92 6.57 5.32
C LEU A 47 0.45 6.98 5.40
N PHE A 48 -0.45 6.16 4.85
CA PHE A 48 -1.84 6.54 4.60
C PHE A 48 -2.81 6.19 5.74
N GLU A 49 -2.42 5.33 6.67
CA GLU A 49 -3.22 4.96 7.83
C GLU A 49 -2.32 4.83 9.10
N PRO A 50 -2.88 4.97 10.32
CA PRO A 50 -2.12 4.82 11.56
C PRO A 50 -1.60 3.40 11.81
N SER A 51 -2.20 2.40 11.17
CA SER A 51 -1.81 0.98 11.25
C SER A 51 -1.87 0.37 9.84
N ASP A 52 -2.76 -0.60 9.60
CA ASP A 52 -2.92 -1.21 8.29
C ASP A 52 -3.84 -0.35 7.40
N MET A 53 -3.58 -0.33 6.10
CA MET A 53 -4.48 0.27 5.14
C MET A 53 -5.81 -0.49 5.11
N LYS A 54 -6.90 0.23 4.86
CA LYS A 54 -8.24 -0.38 4.73
C LYS A 54 -8.26 -1.36 3.56
N TYR A 55 -9.09 -2.39 3.68
CA TYR A 55 -9.44 -3.30 2.59
C TYR A 55 -9.97 -2.51 1.38
N GLU A 56 -9.71 -3.00 0.17
CA GLU A 56 -10.12 -2.30 -1.06
C GLU A 56 -11.64 -2.03 -1.10
N LEU A 57 -12.45 -2.97 -0.59
CA LEU A 57 -13.91 -2.84 -0.47
C LEU A 57 -14.35 -1.71 0.47
N ASN A 58 -13.55 -1.42 1.50
CA ASN A 58 -13.85 -0.44 2.55
C ASN A 58 -13.00 0.83 2.41
N ARG A 59 -12.18 0.92 1.36
CA ARG A 59 -11.26 2.04 1.11
C ARG A 59 -12.06 3.28 0.72
N ASP A 60 -11.73 4.43 1.33
CA ASP A 60 -12.25 5.70 0.83
C ASP A 60 -11.42 6.09 -0.41
N LYS A 61 -11.98 5.85 -1.60
CA LYS A 61 -11.32 6.11 -2.89
C LYS A 61 -10.90 7.57 -3.09
N ARG A 62 -11.42 8.50 -2.28
CA ARG A 62 -11.05 9.92 -2.33
C ARG A 62 -9.81 10.21 -1.49
N THR A 63 -9.63 9.56 -0.34
CA THR A 63 -8.56 9.89 0.61
C THR A 63 -7.42 8.89 0.61
N ASP A 64 -7.70 7.63 0.30
CA ASP A 64 -6.77 6.52 0.46
C ASP A 64 -6.38 6.02 -0.95
N PRO A 65 -5.09 5.95 -1.31
CA PRO A 65 -4.67 5.40 -2.60
C PRO A 65 -4.84 3.88 -2.63
N SER A 66 -5.00 3.29 -3.83
CA SER A 66 -4.90 1.82 -3.99
C SER A 66 -3.44 1.38 -4.19
N LEU A 67 -3.17 0.07 -4.13
CA LEU A 67 -1.84 -0.50 -4.37
C LEU A 67 -1.39 -0.24 -5.80
N ALA A 68 -2.32 -0.29 -6.75
CA ALA A 68 -2.05 0.07 -8.13
C ALA A 68 -1.61 1.54 -8.23
N GLU A 69 -2.31 2.48 -7.58
CA GLU A 69 -1.94 3.90 -7.57
C GLU A 69 -0.60 4.14 -6.88
N MET A 70 -0.36 3.48 -5.74
CA MET A 70 0.92 3.54 -5.03
C MET A 70 2.08 3.00 -5.87
N THR A 71 1.85 1.89 -6.58
CA THR A 71 2.84 1.24 -7.47
C THR A 71 3.10 2.07 -8.72
N GLU A 72 2.08 2.71 -9.28
CA GLU A 72 2.25 3.61 -10.43
C GLU A 72 3.14 4.79 -10.05
N VAL A 73 2.84 5.46 -8.93
CA VAL A 73 3.68 6.54 -8.41
C VAL A 73 5.08 6.04 -8.07
N ALA A 74 5.21 4.80 -7.57
CA ALA A 74 6.49 4.17 -7.30
C ALA A 74 7.39 4.11 -8.53
N ILE A 75 6.85 3.52 -9.58
CA ILE A 75 7.56 3.33 -10.84
C ILE A 75 7.87 4.68 -11.46
N GLN A 76 6.95 5.65 -11.41
CA GLN A 76 7.18 7.00 -11.91
C GLN A 76 8.38 7.67 -11.23
N LEU A 77 8.48 7.58 -9.90
CA LEU A 77 9.58 8.20 -9.16
C LEU A 77 10.91 7.46 -9.41
N LEU A 78 10.90 6.13 -9.35
CA LEU A 78 12.09 5.29 -9.39
C LEU A 78 12.67 5.14 -10.80
N SER A 79 11.82 5.14 -11.85
CA SER A 79 12.24 5.05 -13.25
C SER A 79 13.10 6.22 -13.71
N SER A 80 13.09 7.35 -12.98
CA SER A 80 13.97 8.48 -13.25
C SER A 80 15.46 8.18 -13.01
N ASN A 81 15.79 7.07 -12.32
CA ASN A 81 17.16 6.70 -12.05
C ASN A 81 17.76 5.83 -13.19
N PRO A 82 18.76 6.33 -13.94
CA PRO A 82 19.34 5.60 -15.08
C PRO A 82 20.11 4.34 -14.66
N LYS A 83 20.40 4.15 -13.37
CA LYS A 83 21.02 2.92 -12.84
C LYS A 83 20.01 1.80 -12.59
N GLY A 84 18.72 2.04 -12.85
CA GLY A 84 17.64 1.13 -12.51
C GLY A 84 17.18 1.29 -11.06
N PHE A 85 16.23 0.44 -10.68
CA PHE A 85 15.65 0.41 -9.34
C PHE A 85 15.25 -1.01 -8.96
N TYR A 86 15.07 -1.22 -7.66
CA TYR A 86 14.38 -2.38 -7.11
C TYR A 86 13.08 -1.87 -6.49
N LEU A 87 11.99 -2.60 -6.70
CA LEU A 87 10.69 -2.28 -6.14
C LEU A 87 10.10 -3.53 -5.51
N PHE A 88 9.68 -3.40 -4.25
CA PHE A 88 8.94 -4.42 -3.53
C PHE A 88 7.50 -3.96 -3.34
N VAL A 89 6.56 -4.78 -3.80
CA VAL A 89 5.11 -4.53 -3.73
C VAL A 89 4.50 -5.71 -2.98
N GLU A 90 3.80 -5.44 -1.88
CA GLU A 90 3.15 -6.47 -1.07
C GLU A 90 1.64 -6.24 -1.03
N ASP A 91 0.91 -7.31 -1.33
CA ASP A 91 -0.53 -7.44 -1.13
C ASP A 91 -0.78 -8.56 -0.11
N LYS A 92 -1.38 -8.23 1.04
CA LYS A 92 -1.76 -9.21 2.06
C LYS A 92 -3.25 -9.56 2.01
N SER A 93 -3.84 -9.51 0.82
CA SER A 93 -5.27 -9.72 0.59
C SER A 93 -5.79 -11.05 1.06
N TRP A 94 -4.94 -12.05 0.95
CA TRP A 94 -5.32 -13.43 1.12
C TRP A 94 -5.29 -13.89 2.59
N ILE A 95 -4.69 -13.13 3.51
CA ILE A 95 -4.54 -13.57 4.91
C ILE A 95 -5.89 -13.64 5.64
N PRO A 96 -6.78 -12.63 5.56
CA PRO A 96 -8.10 -12.70 6.18
C PRO A 96 -9.00 -13.74 5.53
N ALA A 97 -8.91 -13.91 4.21
CA ALA A 97 -9.63 -14.97 3.48
C ALA A 97 -9.21 -16.36 3.96
N MET A 98 -7.90 -16.63 4.08
CA MET A 98 -7.39 -17.91 4.57
C MET A 98 -7.81 -18.19 6.02
N MET A 99 -7.81 -17.18 6.90
CA MET A 99 -8.28 -17.33 8.29
C MET A 99 -9.78 -17.61 8.36
N ALA A 100 -10.59 -16.99 7.49
CA ALA A 100 -12.02 -17.29 7.38
C ALA A 100 -12.27 -18.75 6.92
N PHE A 101 -11.50 -19.24 5.95
CA PHE A 101 -11.62 -20.63 5.46
C PHE A 101 -11.04 -21.68 6.44
N SER A 102 -10.01 -21.33 7.22
CA SER A 102 -9.45 -22.20 8.26
C SER A 102 -10.45 -22.51 9.40
N GLY A 103 -11.52 -21.74 9.53
CA GLY A 103 -12.60 -21.98 10.50
C GLY A 103 -13.72 -22.89 10.00
N SER A 104 -13.75 -23.24 8.71
CA SER A 104 -14.81 -24.08 8.12
C SER A 104 -14.33 -25.53 7.89
N SER A 105 -14.87 -26.49 8.65
CA SER A 105 -14.62 -27.94 8.49
C SER A 105 -15.25 -28.57 7.23
N GLN A 106 -15.37 -27.82 6.13
CA GLN A 106 -15.90 -28.34 4.87
C GLN A 106 -14.90 -28.10 3.76
N PHE A 107 -14.06 -29.10 3.51
CA PHE A 107 -13.44 -29.29 2.20
C PHE A 107 -14.55 -29.73 1.23
N PRO A 108 -14.94 -28.93 0.21
CA PRO A 108 -15.77 -29.45 -0.85
C PRO A 108 -14.94 -30.45 -1.66
N LYS A 109 -15.43 -31.70 -1.75
CA LYS A 109 -14.88 -32.69 -2.67
C LYS A 109 -15.07 -32.19 -4.09
N GLN A 110 -13.98 -32.10 -4.83
CA GLN A 110 -13.95 -31.68 -6.22
C GLN A 110 -14.74 -32.67 -7.08
N SER A 111 -15.84 -32.24 -7.68
CA SER A 111 -16.55 -32.93 -8.76
C SER A 111 -16.73 -31.99 -9.95
N LYS A 112 -16.60 -32.56 -11.15
CA LYS A 112 -16.22 -31.95 -12.42
C LYS A 112 -17.29 -31.07 -13.07
N GLU A 113 -16.79 -30.06 -13.79
CA GLU A 113 -17.33 -29.41 -15.00
C GLU A 113 -18.64 -28.59 -14.92
N GLU A 114 -18.50 -27.29 -14.66
CA GLU A 114 -19.27 -26.21 -15.32
C GLU A 114 -18.32 -25.01 -15.56
N PRO A 115 -18.47 -24.23 -16.65
CA PRO A 115 -17.63 -23.06 -16.90
C PRO A 115 -18.07 -21.95 -15.95
N ILE A 116 -17.33 -21.81 -14.86
CA ILE A 116 -17.48 -20.69 -13.95
C ILE A 116 -17.05 -19.45 -14.74
N VAL A 117 -18.02 -18.60 -15.05
CA VAL A 117 -17.73 -17.20 -15.37
C VAL A 117 -17.04 -16.67 -14.12
N GLU A 118 -15.72 -16.47 -14.19
CA GLU A 118 -14.93 -15.83 -13.13
C GLU A 118 -15.41 -14.38 -12.99
N GLU A 119 -16.55 -14.19 -12.32
CA GLU A 119 -16.89 -12.93 -11.69
C GLU A 119 -15.93 -12.79 -10.51
N GLU A 120 -15.03 -11.81 -10.59
CA GLU A 120 -13.94 -11.62 -9.65
C GLU A 120 -14.44 -11.59 -8.20
N LEU A 121 -14.27 -12.71 -7.50
CA LEU A 121 -14.22 -12.75 -6.05
C LEU A 121 -12.85 -12.24 -5.57
N GLY A 122 -12.52 -11.00 -5.93
CA GLY A 122 -11.34 -10.28 -5.49
C GLY A 122 -11.55 -9.68 -4.09
N GLY A 123 -11.62 -10.54 -3.07
CA GLY A 123 -11.60 -10.14 -1.66
C GLY A 123 -10.21 -9.62 -1.23
N GLY A 124 -9.88 -8.40 -1.66
CA GLY A 124 -8.61 -7.68 -1.44
C GLY A 124 -8.42 -7.02 -0.06
N ALA A 125 -7.31 -7.26 0.64
CA ALA A 125 -6.91 -6.65 1.92
C ALA A 125 -5.43 -6.25 1.93
N ASN A 126 -5.05 -5.24 2.72
CA ASN A 126 -3.67 -4.94 3.14
C ASN A 126 -2.66 -4.60 2.03
N GLU A 127 -2.58 -3.33 1.69
CA GLU A 127 -1.61 -2.80 0.75
C GLU A 127 -0.51 -2.09 1.55
N GLN A 128 0.70 -2.63 1.55
CA GLN A 128 1.86 -2.02 2.20
C GLN A 128 2.95 -1.83 1.15
N LEU A 129 3.20 -0.58 0.75
CA LEU A 129 4.32 -0.24 -0.12
C LEU A 129 5.45 0.35 0.72
N ILE A 130 6.59 -0.33 0.78
CA ILE A 130 7.82 0.21 1.38
C ILE A 130 8.71 0.70 0.25
N PHE A 131 8.96 2.01 0.22
CA PHE A 131 10.02 2.61 -0.57
C PHE A 131 11.29 2.71 0.27
N THR A 132 12.36 2.09 -0.19
CA THR A 132 13.73 2.41 0.25
C THR A 132 14.50 3.04 -0.89
#